data_AF-A0AAF0CGW2-F1
#
_entry.id   AF-A0AAF0CGW2-F1
#
_cell.length_a   1.000
_cell.length_b   1.000
_cell.length_c   1.000
_cell.angle_alpha   90.00
_cell.angle_beta   90.00
_cell.angle_gamma   90.00
#
_symmetry.space_group_name_H-M   'P 1'
#
loop_
_entity.id
_entity.type
_entity.pdbx_description
1 polymer ?
#
loop_
_entity_poly.entity_id
_entity_poly.type
_entity_poly.pdbx_seq_one_letter_code
_entity_poly.pdbx_strand_id
1 'polypeptide(L)'
;MRMIAGLMVWVCLIAWAVCVYLGFNAYMTLEADGSGFTRGWNRVSAFLQWQGYGLIAAIAGSIAGRIVSATGLQRFASRIPLWLSGGFFLLLTVLFVGAIIYTRLVGQ
;
A
#
# COMPACT_ATOMS: atom_id res chain seq x y z
N MET A 1 22.89 -17.64 -2.52
CA MET A 1 21.63 -17.32 -1.79
C MET A 1 21.56 -15.87 -1.32
N ARG A 2 22.53 -15.34 -0.55
CA ARG A 2 22.51 -13.95 -0.05
C ARG A 2 22.40 -12.87 -1.13
N MET A 3 23.10 -13.04 -2.25
CA MET A 3 23.06 -12.11 -3.38
C MET A 3 21.68 -12.04 -4.05
N ILE A 4 21.02 -13.19 -4.25
CA ILE A 4 19.68 -13.28 -4.85
C ILE A 4 18.65 -12.58 -3.96
N ALA A 5 18.67 -12.85 -2.67
CA ALA A 5 17.72 -12.25 -1.75
C ALA A 5 17.99 -10.74 -1.53
N GLY A 6 19.25 -10.29 -1.64
CA GLY A 6 19.58 -8.86 -1.71
C GLY A 6 19.00 -8.18 -2.95
N LEU A 7 19.09 -8.82 -4.12
CA LEU A 7 18.44 -8.37 -5.35
C LEU A 7 16.91 -8.30 -5.18
N MET A 8 16.31 -9.31 -4.56
CA MET A 8 14.87 -9.37 -4.31
C MET A 8 14.35 -8.18 -3.49
N VAL A 9 15.12 -7.70 -2.49
CA VAL A 9 14.74 -6.52 -1.71
C VAL A 9 14.59 -5.30 -2.62
N TRP A 10 15.55 -5.09 -3.54
CA TRP A 10 15.50 -3.96 -4.48
C TRP A 10 14.39 -4.10 -5.51
N VAL A 11 14.19 -5.31 -6.06
CA VAL A 11 13.08 -5.57 -6.98
C VAL A 11 11.73 -5.30 -6.31
N CYS A 12 11.55 -5.74 -5.07
CA CYS A 12 10.33 -5.48 -4.30
C CYS A 12 10.15 -4.00 -3.97
N LEU A 13 11.24 -3.28 -3.67
CA LEU A 13 11.19 -1.83 -3.45
C LEU A 13 10.76 -1.08 -4.72
N ILE A 14 11.33 -1.42 -5.87
CA ILE A 14 10.96 -0.81 -7.16
C ILE A 14 9.52 -1.15 -7.52
N ALA A 15 9.12 -2.42 -7.39
CA ALA A 15 7.75 -2.84 -7.64
C ALA A 15 6.74 -2.10 -6.75
N TRP A 16 7.05 -1.93 -5.46
CA TRP A 16 6.26 -1.12 -4.53
C TRP A 16 6.16 0.34 -5.01
N ALA A 17 7.29 0.99 -5.33
CA ALA A 17 7.30 2.38 -5.76
C ALA A 17 6.51 2.59 -7.06
N VAL A 18 6.62 1.66 -8.01
CA VAL A 18 5.84 1.65 -9.25
C VAL A 18 4.35 1.51 -8.95
N CYS A 19 3.95 0.60 -8.06
CA CYS A 19 2.55 0.45 -7.66
C CYS A 19 2.01 1.74 -7.02
N VAL A 20 2.78 2.37 -6.13
CA VAL A 20 2.39 3.66 -5.52
C VAL A 20 2.19 4.72 -6.59
N TYR A 21 3.15 4.88 -7.50
CA TYR A 21 3.07 5.83 -8.60
C TYR A 21 1.88 5.57 -9.52
N LEU A 22 1.67 4.33 -9.94
CA LEU A 22 0.54 3.94 -10.79
C LEU A 22 -0.80 4.16 -10.09
N GLY A 23 -0.88 3.92 -8.77
CA GLY A 23 -2.05 4.22 -7.98
C GLY A 23 -2.39 5.70 -8.01
N PHE A 24 -1.43 6.57 -7.70
CA PHE A 24 -1.63 8.03 -7.76
C PHE A 24 -1.97 8.50 -9.18
N ASN A 25 -1.29 7.96 -10.19
CA ASN A 25 -1.56 8.29 -11.57
C ASN A 25 -3.00 7.92 -11.93
N ALA A 26 -3.43 6.69 -11.64
CA ALA A 26 -4.79 6.22 -11.88
C ALA A 26 -5.83 7.13 -11.21
N TYR A 27 -5.61 7.52 -9.96
CA TYR A 27 -6.52 8.44 -9.26
C TYR A 27 -6.66 9.80 -9.98
N MET A 28 -5.57 10.34 -10.50
CA MET A 28 -5.52 11.67 -11.11
C MET A 28 -5.97 11.68 -12.58
N THR A 29 -5.78 10.59 -13.32
CA THR A 29 -5.94 10.56 -14.78
C THR A 29 -7.16 9.79 -15.25
N LEU A 30 -7.66 8.80 -14.50
CA LEU A 30 -8.88 8.08 -14.88
C LEU A 30 -10.05 9.07 -14.96
N GLU A 31 -10.91 8.96 -15.96
CA GLU A 31 -12.13 9.75 -16.00
C GLU A 31 -13.09 9.29 -14.88
N ALA A 32 -13.72 10.23 -14.16
CA ALA A 32 -14.65 9.88 -13.10
C ALA A 32 -15.96 9.38 -13.71
N ASP A 33 -16.23 8.08 -13.57
CA ASP A 33 -17.48 7.45 -13.99
C ASP A 33 -18.55 7.51 -12.89
N GLY A 34 -19.74 6.98 -13.18
CA GLY A 34 -20.86 6.91 -12.24
C GLY A 34 -21.71 8.18 -12.16
N SER A 35 -22.64 8.22 -11.20
CA SER A 35 -23.57 9.34 -11.00
C SER A 35 -23.82 9.61 -9.51
N GLY A 36 -24.14 10.86 -9.18
CA GLY A 36 -24.42 11.28 -7.80
C GLY A 36 -23.25 10.98 -6.85
N PHE A 37 -23.55 10.36 -5.70
CA PHE A 37 -22.57 10.04 -4.65
C PHE A 37 -21.47 9.06 -5.09
N THR A 38 -21.73 8.17 -6.05
CA THR A 38 -20.75 7.16 -6.50
C THR A 38 -19.81 7.68 -7.58
N ARG A 39 -19.96 8.95 -8.00
CA ARG A 39 -19.13 9.52 -9.05
C ARG A 39 -17.65 9.53 -8.65
N GLY A 40 -16.80 8.91 -9.47
CA GLY A 40 -15.36 8.80 -9.20
C GLY A 40 -14.96 7.64 -8.28
N TRP A 41 -15.88 6.73 -7.97
CA TRP A 41 -15.56 5.50 -7.23
C TRP A 41 -14.50 4.66 -7.96
N ASN A 42 -14.54 4.63 -9.29
CA ASN A 42 -13.53 3.95 -10.11
C ASN A 42 -12.09 4.44 -9.86
N ARG A 43 -11.88 5.75 -9.65
CA ARG A 43 -10.57 6.32 -9.31
C ARG A 43 -10.08 5.81 -7.96
N VAL A 44 -10.97 5.82 -6.97
CA VAL A 44 -10.66 5.39 -5.60
C VAL A 44 -10.37 3.89 -5.56
N SER A 45 -11.21 3.08 -6.22
CA SER A 45 -11.01 1.63 -6.26
C SER A 45 -9.73 1.25 -7.01
N ALA A 46 -9.44 1.90 -8.14
CA ALA A 46 -8.19 1.69 -8.88
C ALA A 46 -6.97 2.09 -8.04
N PHE A 47 -7.02 3.23 -7.34
CA PHE A 47 -5.96 3.64 -6.41
C PHE A 47 -5.73 2.59 -5.33
N LEU A 48 -6.78 2.15 -4.63
CA LEU A 48 -6.70 1.16 -3.56
C LEU A 48 -6.19 -0.20 -4.06
N GLN A 49 -6.56 -0.60 -5.28
CA GLN A 49 -6.07 -1.83 -5.89
C GLN A 49 -4.55 -1.77 -6.10
N TRP A 50 -4.03 -0.67 -6.64
CA TRP A 50 -2.59 -0.45 -6.79
C TRP A 50 -1.87 -0.39 -5.43
N GLN A 51 -2.45 0.26 -4.42
CA GLN A 51 -1.88 0.23 -3.06
C GLN A 51 -1.85 -1.19 -2.48
N GLY A 52 -2.86 -2.01 -2.77
CA GLY A 52 -2.91 -3.42 -2.40
C GLY A 52 -1.76 -4.23 -3.02
N TYR A 53 -1.51 -4.06 -4.32
CA TYR A 53 -0.35 -4.67 -4.98
C TYR A 53 0.97 -4.16 -4.41
N GLY A 54 1.04 -2.86 -4.08
CA GLY A 54 2.18 -2.28 -3.37
C GLY A 54 2.43 -2.93 -2.01
N LEU A 55 1.37 -3.17 -1.22
CA LEU A 55 1.48 -3.84 0.07
C LEU A 55 2.02 -5.27 -0.08
N ILE A 56 1.57 -6.02 -1.10
CA ILE A 56 2.09 -7.37 -1.38
C ILE A 56 3.59 -7.32 -1.67
N ALA A 57 4.03 -6.38 -2.52
CA ALA A 57 5.46 -6.18 -2.80
C ALA A 57 6.25 -5.80 -1.54
N ALA A 58 5.68 -4.95 -0.69
CA ALA A 58 6.28 -4.55 0.59
C ALA A 58 6.44 -5.72 1.57
N ILE A 59 5.44 -6.61 1.66
CA ILE A 59 5.51 -7.82 2.49
C ILE A 59 6.61 -8.75 1.96
N ALA A 60 6.64 -9.02 0.65
CA ALA A 60 7.64 -9.86 0.02
C ALA A 60 9.06 -9.31 0.25
N GLY A 61 9.27 -8.00 0.07
CA GLY A 61 10.55 -7.33 0.33
C GLY A 61 10.99 -7.39 1.79
N SER A 62 10.05 -7.29 2.73
CA SER A 62 10.31 -7.42 4.17
C SER A 62 10.73 -8.84 4.56
N ILE A 63 10.06 -9.86 4.00
CA ILE A 63 10.43 -11.27 4.19
C ILE A 63 11.83 -11.53 3.63
N ALA A 64 12.10 -11.10 2.40
CA ALA A 64 13.42 -11.23 1.78
C ALA A 64 14.51 -10.55 2.62
N GLY A 65 14.28 -9.33 3.11
CA GLY A 65 15.24 -8.60 3.95
C GLY A 65 15.59 -9.30 5.27
N ARG A 66 14.63 -10.03 5.86
CA ARG A 66 14.88 -10.85 7.08
C ARG A 66 15.79 -12.04 6.78
N ILE A 67 15.60 -12.71 5.64
CA ILE A 67 16.38 -13.90 5.24
C ILE A 67 17.87 -13.57 5.07
N VAL A 68 18.20 -12.39 4.53
CA VAL A 68 19.61 -12.03 4.24
C VAL A 68 20.34 -11.44 5.45
N SER A 69 19.66 -11.26 6.59
CA SER A 69 20.18 -10.43 7.69
C SER A 69 20.63 -9.06 7.19
N ALA A 70 19.78 -8.41 6.38
CA ALA A 70 20.11 -7.16 5.72
C ALA A 70 20.63 -6.11 6.72
N THR A 71 21.76 -5.49 6.39
CA THR A 71 22.39 -4.42 7.19
C THR A 71 22.24 -3.07 6.49
N GLY A 72 22.31 -1.99 7.28
CA GLY A 72 22.29 -0.61 6.76
C GLY A 72 21.13 -0.30 5.81
N LEU A 73 21.46 0.15 4.60
CA LEU A 73 20.50 0.64 3.61
C LEU A 73 19.51 -0.46 3.13
N GLN A 74 19.95 -1.71 3.00
CA GLN A 74 19.06 -2.81 2.62
C GLN A 74 18.03 -3.13 3.71
N ARG A 75 18.42 -2.98 4.98
CA ARG A 75 17.48 -3.12 6.11
C ARG A 75 16.40 -2.05 6.08
N PHE A 76 16.78 -0.84 5.69
CA PHE A 76 15.87 0.28 5.57
C PHE A 76 14.92 0.08 4.38
N ALA A 77 15.47 -0.26 3.20
CA ALA A 77 14.72 -0.55 1.98
C ALA A 77 13.71 -1.70 2.14
N SER A 78 14.02 -2.73 2.93
CA SER A 78 13.09 -3.84 3.19
C SER A 78 11.97 -3.52 4.19
N ARG A 79 12.12 -2.45 4.99
CA ARG A 79 11.16 -2.10 6.05
C ARG A 79 10.24 -0.95 5.66
N ILE A 80 10.77 0.15 5.11
CA ILE A 80 9.97 1.34 4.81
C ILE A 80 8.70 1.02 4.03
N PRO A 81 8.74 0.24 2.93
CA PRO A 81 7.52 -0.04 2.16
C PRO A 81 6.42 -0.65 3.04
N LEU A 82 6.79 -1.56 3.94
CA LEU A 82 5.84 -2.23 4.83
C LEU A 82 5.28 -1.27 5.87
N TRP A 83 6.09 -0.36 6.40
CA TRP A 83 5.64 0.64 7.38
C TRP A 83 4.68 1.64 6.73
N LEU A 84 5.00 2.10 5.52
CA LEU A 84 4.15 3.06 4.79
C LEU A 84 2.85 2.41 4.31
N SER A 85 2.92 1.30 3.57
CA SER A 85 1.72 0.64 3.07
C SER A 85 0.92 -0.01 4.19
N GLY A 86 1.57 -0.69 5.13
CA GLY A 86 0.90 -1.29 6.29
C GLY A 86 0.28 -0.24 7.20
N GLY A 87 0.99 0.84 7.49
CA GLY A 87 0.47 1.97 8.27
C GLY A 87 -0.70 2.66 7.57
N PHE A 88 -0.63 2.83 6.25
CA PHE A 88 -1.73 3.37 5.46
C PHE A 88 -3.00 2.51 5.56
N PHE A 89 -2.90 1.20 5.33
CA PHE A 89 -4.07 0.32 5.43
C PHE A 89 -4.59 0.20 6.86
N LEU A 90 -3.70 0.16 7.87
CA LEU A 90 -4.10 0.17 9.27
C LEU A 90 -4.88 1.45 9.61
N LEU A 91 -4.40 2.61 9.18
CA LEU A 91 -5.08 3.88 9.36
C LEU A 91 -6.47 3.87 8.71
N LEU A 92 -6.57 3.39 7.46
CA LEU A 92 -7.87 3.25 6.79
C LEU A 92 -8.83 2.36 7.58
N THR A 93 -8.36 1.22 8.08
CA THR A 93 -9.18 0.31 8.90
C THR A 93 -9.64 0.99 10.19
N VAL A 94 -8.75 1.68 10.90
CA VAL A 94 -9.08 2.40 12.14
C VAL A 94 -10.13 3.48 11.87
N LEU A 95 -9.96 4.29 10.82
CA LEU A 95 -10.91 5.32 10.45
C LEU A 95 -12.27 4.74 10.06
N PHE A 96 -12.28 3.66 9.29
CA PHE A 96 -13.51 2.98 8.87
C PHE A 96 -14.29 2.40 10.05
N VAL A 97 -13.61 1.65 10.92
CA VAL A 97 -14.23 1.08 12.14
C VAL A 97 -14.68 2.19 13.09
N GLY A 98 -13.87 3.24 13.25
CA GLY A 98 -14.21 4.41 14.06
C GLY A 98 -15.47 5.11 13.56
N ALA A 99 -15.63 5.29 12.25
CA ALA A 99 -16.85 5.87 11.66
C ALA A 99 -18.08 4.99 11.91
N ILE A 100 -17.96 3.66 11.81
CA ILE A 100 -19.06 2.74 12.14
C ILE A 100 -19.45 2.88 13.61
N ILE A 101 -18.49 2.88 14.53
CA ILE A 101 -18.79 3.01 15.96
C ILE A 101 -19.45 4.37 16.24
N TYR A 102 -18.90 5.46 15.70
CA TYR A 102 -19.43 6.81 15.89
C TYR A 102 -20.89 6.92 15.42
N THR A 103 -21.20 6.43 14.22
CA THR A 103 -22.57 6.46 13.68
C THR A 103 -23.54 5.62 14.51
N ARG A 104 -23.08 4.53 15.13
CA ARG A 104 -23.89 3.72 16.05
C ARG A 104 -24.16 4.39 17.39
N LEU A 105 -23.24 5.22 17.88
CA LEU A 105 -23.39 5.93 19.14
C LEU A 105 -24.23 7.20 19.03
N VAL A 106 -24.09 7.94 17.93
CA VAL A 106 -24.78 9.24 17.71
C VAL A 106 -26.14 9.07 17.00
N GLY A 107 -26.33 7.96 16.28
CA GLY A 107 -27.60 7.65 15.62
C GLY A 107 -28.67 7.02 16.52
N GLN A 108 -28.40 6.88 17.83
CA GLN A 108 -29.39 6.58 18.88
C GLN A 108 -29.85 7.87 19.53
#